data_AF-A0A6I5NR90-F1
#
_entry.id   AF-A0A6I5NR90-F1
#
_cell.length_a   1.000
_cell.length_b   1.000
_cell.length_c   1.000
_cell.angle_alpha   90.00
_cell.angle_beta   90.00
_cell.angle_gamma   90.00
#
_symmetry.space_group_name_H-M   'P 1'
#
loop_
_entity.id
_entity.type
_entity.pdbx_description
1 polymer ?
#
loop_
_entity_poly.entity_id
_entity_poly.type
_entity_poly.pdbx_seq_one_letter_code
_entity_poly.pdbx_strand_id
1 'polypeptide(L)' 'MQPVAQVYNQPLRHILLGSPERVRQTIHQLHNLRYVEALQWSRIQAIPNNQIVITPNAGEVMSILVRAARGG' A
#
# COMPACT_ATOMS: atom_id res chain seq x y z
N MET A 1 -37.64 -10.43 3.76
CA MET A 1 -36.75 -9.29 3.43
C MET A 1 -35.36 -9.88 3.23
N GLN A 2 -34.83 -9.89 2.00
CA GLN A 2 -33.44 -10.31 1.79
C GLN A 2 -32.54 -9.20 2.37
N PRO A 3 -31.52 -9.48 3.18
CA PRO A 3 -30.60 -8.46 3.61
C PRO A 3 -29.89 -7.97 2.34
N VAL A 4 -30.09 -6.69 2.02
CA VAL A 4 -29.27 -6.02 1.02
C VAL A 4 -27.85 -6.17 1.54
N ALA A 5 -27.02 -7.01 0.91
CA ALA A 5 -25.62 -7.09 1.24
C ALA A 5 -25.08 -5.66 1.04
N GLN A 6 -24.95 -4.92 2.14
CA GLN A 6 -24.22 -3.67 2.13
C GLN A 6 -22.85 -4.09 1.61
N VAL A 7 -22.52 -3.67 0.40
CA VAL A 7 -21.16 -3.77 -0.11
C VAL A 7 -20.36 -2.87 0.80
N TYR A 8 -19.92 -3.41 1.94
CA TYR A 8 -18.93 -2.77 2.77
C TYR A 8 -17.75 -2.58 1.84
N ASN A 9 -17.51 -1.35 1.40
CA ASN A 9 -16.34 -1.02 0.60
C ASN A 9 -15.14 -1.21 1.52
N GLN A 10 -14.68 -2.45 1.66
CA GLN A 10 -13.57 -2.80 2.54
C GLN A 10 -12.32 -2.16 1.95
N PRO A 11 -11.73 -1.15 2.62
CA PRO A 11 -10.67 -0.38 2.02
C PRO A 11 -9.41 -1.25 1.86
N LEU A 12 -8.92 -1.38 0.62
CA LEU A 12 -7.62 -2.00 0.38
C LEU A 12 -6.50 -1.00 0.70
N ARG A 13 -5.67 -1.32 1.69
CA ARG A 13 -4.51 -0.50 2.08
C ARG A 13 -3.29 -0.86 1.23
N HIS A 14 -2.77 0.12 0.50
CA HIS A 14 -1.52 -0.03 -0.24
C HIS A 14 -0.34 0.43 0.60
N ILE A 15 0.69 -0.41 0.70
CA ILE A 15 1.92 -0.11 1.44
C ILE A 15 3.09 -0.22 0.46
N LEU A 16 3.79 0.90 0.24
CA LEU A 16 5.02 0.92 -0.53
C LEU A 16 6.21 0.91 0.44
N LEU A 17 6.96 -0.20 0.45
CA LEU A 17 8.14 -0.39 1.28
C LEU A 17 9.39 -0.56 0.39
N GLY A 18 10.39 0.28 0.59
CA GLY A 18 11.62 0.27 -0.21
C GLY A 18 12.51 1.47 0.08
N SER A 19 13.51 1.72 -0.78
CA SER A 19 14.31 2.94 -0.69
C SER A 19 13.44 4.18 -1.01
N PRO A 20 13.78 5.37 -0.46
CA PRO A 20 13.02 6.59 -0.73
C PRO A 20 12.84 6.87 -2.23
N GLU A 21 13.89 6.67 -3.02
CA GLU A 21 13.87 6.85 -4.47
C GLU A 21 12.89 5.90 -5.17
N ARG A 22 12.93 4.61 -4.79
CA ARG A 22 12.04 3.60 -5.40
C ARG A 22 10.59 3.86 -5.03
N VAL A 23 10.31 4.27 -3.79
CA VAL A 23 8.95 4.62 -3.34
C VAL A 23 8.44 5.85 -4.11
N ARG A 24 9.23 6.92 -4.22
CA ARG A 24 8.87 8.12 -5.01
C ARG A 24 8.58 7.78 -6.47
N GLN A 25 9.47 7.01 -7.10
CA GLN A 25 9.31 6.58 -8.48
C GLN A 25 8.03 5.77 -8.67
N THR A 26 7.73 4.85 -7.75
CA THR A 26 6.52 4.02 -7.81
C THR A 26 5.26 4.87 -7.67
N ILE A 27 5.22 5.82 -6.74
CA ILE A 27 4.10 6.76 -6.60
C ILE A 27 3.88 7.54 -7.90
N HIS A 28 4.95 8.07 -8.50
CA HIS A 28 4.86 8.81 -9.76
C HIS A 28 4.34 7.92 -10.91
N GLN A 29 4.80 6.67 -11.00
CA GLN A 29 4.31 5.70 -11.98
C GLN A 29 2.83 5.41 -11.79
N LEU A 30 2.38 5.13 -10.56
CA LEU A 30 0.96 4.87 -10.26
C LEU A 30 0.06 6.07 -10.60
N HIS A 31 0.54 7.29 -10.37
CA HIS A 31 -0.15 8.50 -10.78
C HIS A 31 -0.26 8.63 -12.30
N ASN A 32 0.84 8.43 -13.04
CA ASN A 32 0.82 8.49 -14.51
C ASN A 32 -0.08 7.42 -15.13
N LEU A 33 -0.21 6.26 -14.47
CA LEU A 33 -1.14 5.20 -14.84
C LEU A 33 -2.61 5.50 -14.47
N ARG A 34 -2.89 6.66 -13.88
CA ARG A 34 -4.21 7.06 -13.37
C ARG A 34 -4.78 6.06 -12.35
N TYR A 35 -3.91 5.33 -11.65
CA TYR A 35 -4.32 4.38 -10.62
C TYR A 35 -4.75 5.12 -9.34
N VAL A 36 -3.99 6.13 -8.93
CA VAL A 36 -4.23 6.92 -7.72
C VAL A 36 -3.51 8.27 -7.85
N GLU A 37 -4.10 9.34 -7.31
CA GLU A 37 -3.45 10.65 -7.29
C GLU A 37 -2.24 10.66 -6.34
N ALA A 38 -1.16 11.34 -6.74
CA ALA A 38 0.06 11.38 -5.92
C ALA A 38 -0.18 11.98 -4.52
N LEU A 39 -1.12 12.93 -4.42
CA LEU A 39 -1.49 13.61 -3.17
C LEU A 39 -2.29 12.73 -2.19
N GLN A 40 -2.82 11.59 -2.63
CA GLN A 40 -3.54 10.66 -1.76
C GLN A 40 -2.60 9.80 -0.90
N TRP A 41 -1.30 9.78 -1.22
CA TRP A 41 -0.31 9.09 -0.41
C TRP A 41 0.08 9.91 0.82
N SER A 42 0.38 9.22 1.92
CA SER A 42 1.01 9.85 3.07
C SER A 42 2.43 10.32 2.74
N ARG A 43 2.97 11.22 3.57
CA ARG A 43 4.38 11.62 3.46
C ARG A 43 5.28 10.40 3.63
N ILE A 44 6.28 10.29 2.76
CA ILE A 44 7.33 9.27 2.89
C ILE A 44 8.14 9.60 4.15
N GLN A 45 8.19 8.66 5.08
CA GLN A 45 8.87 8.79 6.36
C GLN A 45 9.83 7.60 6.55
N ALA A 46 10.96 7.85 7.22
CA ALA A 46 11.85 6.77 7.64
C ALA A 46 11.14 5.90 8.69
N ILE A 47 11.35 4.59 8.60
CA ILE A 47 10.76 3.66 9.56
C ILE A 47 11.67 3.62 10.80
N PRO A 48 11.18 4.05 11.97
CA PRO A 48 11.98 4.01 13.19
C PRO A 48 12.29 2.55 13.56
N ASN A 49 13.51 2.32 14.05
CA ASN A 49 13.97 1.00 14.52
C ASN A 49 13.80 -0.14 13.51
N ASN A 50 13.66 0.18 12.22
CA ASN A 50 13.37 -0.77 11.14
C ASN A 50 12.13 -1.66 11.42
N GLN A 51 11.14 -1.16 12.18
CA GLN A 51 9.97 -1.94 12.59
C GLN A 51 8.66 -1.31 12.11
N ILE A 52 7.75 -2.15 11.60
CA ILE A 52 6.38 -1.79 11.26
C ILE A 52 5.43 -2.68 12.07
N VAL A 53 4.47 -2.06 12.76
CA VAL A 53 3.35 -2.77 13.40
C VAL A 53 2.10 -2.53 12.56
N ILE A 54 1.49 -3.59 12.05
CA ILE A 54 0.25 -3.52 11.27
C ILE A 54 -0.84 -4.25 12.04
N THR A 55 -1.91 -3.52 12.38
CA THR A 55 -3.09 -4.08 13.02
C THR A 55 -4.20 -4.25 11.98
N PRO A 56 -4.54 -5.48 11.56
CA PRO A 56 -5.65 -5.72 10.66
C PRO A 56 -7.00 -5.57 11.37
N ASN A 57 -8.02 -5.13 10.65
CA ASN A 57 -9.42 -5.22 11.07
C ASN A 57 -9.90 -6.67 10.94
N ALA A 58 -11.02 -7.00 11.59
CA ALA A 58 -11.62 -8.33 11.49
C ALA A 58 -11.90 -8.71 10.01
N GLY A 59 -11.35 -9.85 9.59
CA GLY A 59 -11.49 -10.36 8.22
C GLY A 59 -10.48 -9.80 7.20
N GLU A 60 -9.64 -8.83 7.56
CA GLU A 60 -8.56 -8.40 6.69
C GLU A 60 -7.44 -9.45 6.64
N VAL A 61 -6.96 -9.73 5.43
CA VAL A 61 -5.85 -10.64 5.17
C VAL A 61 -4.68 -9.90 4.54
N MET A 62 -3.47 -10.44 4.70
CA MET A 62 -2.26 -9.89 4.11
C MET A 62 -1.48 -10.98 3.39
N SER A 63 -0.91 -10.64 2.24
CA SER A 63 0.09 -11.45 1.54
C SER A 63 1.32 -10.60 1.28
N ILE A 64 2.51 -11.16 1.52
CA ILE A 64 3.80 -10.50 1.29
C ILE A 64 4.62 -11.37 0.36
N LEU A 65 5.12 -10.76 -0.71
CA LEU A 65 6.10 -11.36 -1.60
C LEU A 65 7.35 -10.49 -1.63
N VAL A 66 8.44 -10.99 -1.08
CA VAL A 66 9.74 -10.33 -1.14
C VAL A 66 10.50 -10.83 -2.36
N ARG A 67 10.79 -9.95 -3.31
CA ARG A 67 11.67 -10.22 -4.44
C ARG A 67 12.80 -9.21 -4.47
N ALA A 68 14.04 -9.70 -4.42
CA ALA A 68 15.19 -8.87 -4.74
C ALA A 68 15.12 -8.49 -6.24
N ALA A 69 15.28 -7.21 -6.55
CA ALA A 69 15.56 -6.83 -7.93
C ALA A 69 16.93 -7.45 -8.27
N ARG A 70 16.99 -8.30 -9.29
CA ARG A 70 18.29 -8.72 -9.82
C ARG A 70 18.98 -7.44 -10.31
N GLY A 71 20.17 -7.16 -9.79
CA GLY A 71 21.00 -6.07 -10.30
C GLY A 71 21.22 -6.30 -11.78
N GLY A 72 20.92 -5.28 -12.59
CA GLY A 72 21.39 -5.21 -13.97
C GLY A 72 22.83 -4.74 -13.98
#